data_AF-A0A174VAH6-F1
#
_entry.id   AF-A0A174VAH6-F1
#
_cell.length_a   1.000
_cell.length_b   1.000
_cell.length_c   1.000
_cell.angle_alpha   90.00
_cell.angle_beta   90.00
_cell.angle_gamma   90.00
#
_symmetry.space_group_name_H-M   'P 1'
#
loop_
_entity.id
_entity.type
_entity.pdbx_description
1 polymer ?
#
loop_
_entity_poly.entity_id
_entity_poly.type
_entity_poly.pdbx_seq_one_letter_code
_entity_poly.pdbx_strand_id
1 'polypeptide(L)' 'MAKSKVDLKSKELAQAILQCSGIDYEDWLNEKHKELILNNSNVLVEALALKNEMENESN' A
#
# COMPACT_ATOMS: atom_id res chain seq x y z
N MET A 1 4.77 -19.67 14.41
CA MET A 1 5.55 -18.80 13.50
C MET A 1 4.79 -18.71 12.18
N ALA A 2 3.79 -17.84 12.11
CA ALA A 2 2.94 -17.71 10.93
C ALA A 2 3.71 -16.93 9.85
N LYS A 3 4.40 -17.66 8.96
CA LYS A 3 4.84 -17.09 7.69
C LYS A 3 3.59 -16.62 6.97
N SER A 4 3.45 -15.31 6.77
CA SER A 4 2.43 -14.71 5.90
C SER A 4 2.62 -15.26 4.49
N LYS A 5 2.06 -16.44 4.22
CA LYS A 5 1.73 -16.90 2.88
C LYS A 5 0.66 -15.94 2.40
N VAL A 6 1.06 -14.77 1.88
CA VAL A 6 0.32 -14.26 0.73
C VAL A 6 0.30 -15.44 -0.23
N ASP A 7 -0.89 -16.00 -0.38
CA ASP A 7 -1.15 -17.30 -0.95
C ASP A 7 -0.45 -17.35 -2.30
N LEU A 8 0.65 -18.12 -2.41
CA LEU A 8 1.54 -18.10 -3.58
C LEU A 8 0.73 -18.26 -4.87
N LYS A 9 -0.34 -19.07 -4.78
CA LYS A 9 -1.31 -19.30 -5.86
C LYS A 9 -2.08 -18.06 -6.23
N SER A 10 -2.47 -17.22 -5.28
CA SER A 10 -3.16 -15.96 -5.57
C SER A 10 -2.26 -14.99 -6.32
N LYS A 11 -0.97 -14.92 -5.97
CA LYS A 11 0.01 -14.13 -6.73
C LYS A 11 0.18 -14.68 -8.15
N GLU A 12 0.37 -15.99 -8.29
CA GLU A 12 0.53 -16.66 -9.59
C GLU A 12 -0.70 -16.45 -10.50
N LEU A 13 -1.90 -16.58 -9.95
CA LEU A 13 -3.15 -16.34 -10.68
C LEU A 13 -3.30 -14.87 -11.09
N ALA A 14 -3.01 -13.93 -10.20
CA ALA A 14 -3.03 -12.51 -10.52
C ALA A 14 -2.04 -12.17 -11.64
N GLN A 15 -0.82 -12.70 -11.56
CA GLN A 15 0.20 -12.51 -12.58
C GLN A 15 -0.23 -13.08 -13.93
N ALA A 16 -0.82 -14.28 -13.97
CA ALA A 16 -1.33 -14.88 -15.20
C ALA A 16 -2.47 -14.04 -15.82
N ILE A 17 -3.40 -13.53 -15.01
CA ILE A 17 -4.50 -12.66 -15.47
C ILE A 17 -3.96 -11.34 -16.04
N LEU A 18 -2.99 -10.73 -15.36
CA LEU A 18 -2.37 -9.48 -15.80
C LEU A 18 -1.57 -9.66 -17.09
N GLN A 19 -0.83 -10.77 -17.22
CA GLN A 19 -0.14 -11.13 -18.46
C GLN A 19 -1.10 -11.29 -19.64
N CYS A 20 -2.24 -11.96 -19.45
CA CYS A 20 -3.30 -12.05 -20.48
C CYS A 20 -3.86 -10.68 -20.88
N SER A 21 -3.81 -9.71 -19.96
CA SER A 21 -4.28 -8.34 -20.17
C SER A 21 -3.19 -7.40 -20.70
N GLY A 22 -1.96 -7.90 -20.88
CA GLY A 22 -0.80 -7.11 -21.30
C GLY A 22 -0.28 -6.12 -20.25
N ILE A 23 -0.62 -6.34 -18.98
CA ILE A 23 -0.21 -5.48 -17.85
C ILE A 23 0.94 -6.15 -17.11
N ASP A 24 1.99 -5.38 -16.83
CA ASP A 24 3.09 -5.85 -16.00
C ASP A 24 2.67 -5.94 -14.51
N TYR A 25 3.10 -7.01 -13.85
CA TYR A 25 2.72 -7.27 -12.47
C TYR A 25 3.30 -6.23 -11.50
N GLU A 26 4.54 -5.78 -11.71
CA GLU A 26 5.20 -4.80 -10.86
C GLU A 26 4.58 -3.41 -11.05
N ASP A 27 4.25 -3.05 -12.29
CA ASP A 27 3.50 -1.81 -12.57
C ASP A 27 2.12 -1.80 -11.91
N TRP A 28 1.37 -2.90 -12.03
CA TRP A 28 0.08 -3.04 -11.35
C TRP A 28 0.22 -2.95 -9.82
N LEU A 29 1.25 -3.59 -9.25
CA LEU A 29 1.51 -3.57 -7.82
C LEU A 29 1.85 -2.16 -7.33
N ASN A 30 2.65 -1.43 -8.11
CA ASN A 30 2.98 -0.03 -7.83
C ASN A 30 1.74 0.85 -7.81
N GLU A 31 0.82 0.69 -8.76
CA GLU A 31 -0.45 1.41 -8.76
C GLU A 31 -1.30 1.08 -7.53
N LYS A 32 -1.34 -0.20 -7.12
CA LYS A 32 -2.05 -0.60 -5.90
C LYS A 32 -1.45 0.00 -4.63
N HIS A 33 -0.13 0.16 -4.55
CA HIS A 33 0.50 0.88 -3.45
C HIS A 33 0.10 2.37 -3.44
N LYS A 34 0.10 3.03 -4.60
CA LYS A 34 -0.32 4.44 -4.71
C LYS A 34 -1.78 4.63 -4.31
N GLU A 35 -2.65 3.74 -4.78
CA GLU A 35 -4.08 3.74 -4.45
C GLU A 35 -4.30 3.60 -2.95
N LEU A 36 -3.60 2.67 -2.30
CA LEU A 36 -3.65 2.48 -0.85
C LEU A 36 -3.22 3.75 -0.11
N ILE A 37 -2.10 4.36 -0.52
CA ILE A 37 -1.61 5.60 0.09
C ILE A 37 -2.64 6.72 -0.04
N LEU A 38 -3.19 6.91 -1.24
CA LEU A 38 -4.15 7.97 -1.52
C LEU A 38 -5.44 7.79 -0.70
N ASN A 39 -5.97 6.57 -0.65
CA ASN A 39 -7.20 6.23 0.09
C ASN A 39 -7.04 6.40 1.60
N ASN A 40 -5.81 6.32 2.11
CA ASN A 40 -5.48 6.49 3.54
C ASN A 40 -4.73 7.80 3.79
N SER A 41 -4.86 8.79 2.89
CA SER A 41 -4.20 10.09 3.02
C SER A 41 -4.60 10.83 4.30
N ASN A 42 -5.80 10.58 4.83
CA ASN A 42 -6.23 11.11 6.14
C ASN A 42 -5.31 10.65 7.28
N VAL A 43 -4.82 9.41 7.25
CA VAL A 43 -3.87 8.90 8.25
C VAL A 43 -2.57 9.70 8.24
N LEU A 44 -2.11 10.09 7.05
CA LEU A 44 -0.93 10.95 6.91
C LEU A 44 -1.19 12.37 7.44
N VAL A 45 -2.38 12.92 7.18
CA VAL A 45 -2.78 14.24 7.70
C VAL A 45 -2.88 14.23 9.23
N GLU A 46 -3.52 13.20 9.81
CA GLU A 46 -3.64 13.02 11.25
C GLU A 46 -2.25 12.85 11.91
N ALA A 47 -1.36 12.05 11.31
CA ALA A 47 0.00 11.88 11.81
C ALA A 47 0.81 13.19 11.79
N LEU A 48 0.65 14.01 10.75
CA LEU A 48 1.31 15.33 10.68
C LEU A 48 0.73 16.33 11.67
N ALA A 49 -0.60 16.31 11.89
CA ALA A 49 -1.26 17.13 12.89
C ALA A 49 -0.74 16.80 14.30
N LEU A 50 -0.68 15.52 14.65
CA LEU A 50 -0.12 15.04 15.93
C LEU A 50 1.33 15.48 16.12
N LYS A 51 2.17 15.39 15.08
CA LYS A 51 3.56 15.87 15.15
C LYS A 51 3.62 17.36 15.51
N ASN A 52 2.80 18.19 14.88
CA ASN A 52 2.78 19.64 15.13
C ASN A 52 2.26 19.98 16.53
N GLU A 53 1.29 19.22 17.04
CA GLU A 53 0.78 19.36 18.42
C GLU A 53 1.87 19.03 19.44
N MET A 54 2.62 17.93 19.23
CA MET A 54 3.73 17.54 20.09
C MET A 54 4.89 18.55 20.10
N GLU A 55 5.15 19.22 18.97
CA GLU A 55 6.17 20.29 18.87
C GLU A 55 5.73 21.57 19.61
N ASN A 56 4.43 21.90 19.60
CA ASN A 56 3.90 23.09 20.29
C ASN A 56 3.78 22.92 21.82
N GLU A 57 3.56 21.70 22.32
CA GLU A 57 3.52 21.44 23.77
C GLU A 57 4.92 21.39 24.42
N SER A 58 5.97 21.28 23.61
CA SER A 58 7.37 21.20 24.07
C SER A 58 8.10 22.55 24.07
N ASN A 59 7.41 23.66 23.76
CA ASN A 59 7.97 25.01 23.63
C ASN A 59 7.22 26.03 24.50
#